data_AF-A0A8C9Z4J5-F1
#
_entry.id   AF-A0A8C9Z4J5-F1
#
_cell.length_a   1.000
_cell.length_b   1.000
_cell.length_c   1.000
_cell.angle_alpha   90.00
_cell.angle_beta   90.00
_cell.angle_gamma   90.00
#
_symmetry.space_group_name_H-M   'P 1'
#
loop_
_entity.id
_entity.type
_entity.pdbx_description
1 polymer ?
#
loop_
_entity_poly.entity_id
_entity_poly.type
_entity_poly.pdbx_seq_one_letter_code
_entity_poly.pdbx_strand_id
1 'polypeptide(L)'
;MTSHRVLVITLELLVCVIHPVGTYWEVGFHANSSSSAPLCVSNHHREALMDVELLLSVLMFLRLYLVHRAILLHSKVLLSASYRSIGSLNNINFTFRFVLKILMNKYPARTLLVFILFFWLTASWMLTLCERQTKEMTGRMDTAMWLIAITFLTVGYGDVAPKTSCGKAVCVFTGVMGVACTAMLVAVVTKMLALNKGEKHVHFFIFRHLRLKQKKLRDYVSEMVDLPKMQMIMCDLSANWNNSYRELEQRILSMEQKLDELSRCFQQTSELLSQVLRQRNPEIR
;
A
#
# COMPACT_ATOMS: atom_id res chain seq x y z
N MET A 1 9.03 17.45 -48.75
CA MET A 1 9.35 17.18 -47.33
C MET A 1 9.30 18.49 -46.57
N THR A 2 8.65 18.54 -45.40
CA THR A 2 8.63 19.74 -44.55
C THR A 2 9.98 19.92 -43.84
N SER A 3 10.49 21.16 -43.68
CA SER A 3 11.77 21.47 -43.01
C SER A 3 11.92 20.76 -41.65
N HIS A 4 10.83 20.69 -40.89
CA HIS A 4 10.76 19.95 -39.62
C HIS A 4 11.10 18.45 -39.74
N ARG A 5 10.66 17.77 -40.82
CA ARG A 5 10.96 16.35 -41.03
C ARG A 5 12.44 16.13 -41.37
N VAL A 6 13.03 17.06 -42.12
CA VAL A 6 14.46 17.04 -42.43
C VAL A 6 15.25 17.23 -41.14
N LEU A 7 14.90 18.19 -40.31
CA LEU A 7 15.55 18.43 -39.01
C LEU A 7 15.50 17.19 -38.10
N VAL A 8 14.35 16.53 -38.00
CA VAL A 8 14.20 15.29 -37.22
C VAL A 8 15.09 14.18 -37.79
N ILE A 9 15.11 13.98 -39.11
CA ILE A 9 15.95 12.95 -39.75
C ILE A 9 17.44 13.25 -39.55
N THR A 10 17.85 14.51 -39.69
CA THR A 10 19.23 14.94 -39.45
C THR A 10 19.63 14.69 -38.00
N LEU A 11 18.73 14.95 -37.04
CA LEU A 11 18.96 14.70 -35.62
C LEU A 11 19.03 13.19 -35.32
N GLU A 12 18.15 12.37 -35.93
CA GLU A 12 18.21 10.91 -35.85
C GLU A 12 19.55 10.37 -36.40
N LEU A 13 20.01 10.89 -37.54
CA LEU A 13 21.30 10.52 -38.12
C LEU A 13 22.48 10.94 -37.23
N LEU A 14 22.45 12.15 -36.66
CA LEU A 14 23.47 12.63 -35.72
C LEU A 14 23.60 11.70 -34.50
N VAL A 15 22.45 11.27 -33.95
CA VAL A 15 22.40 10.30 -32.84
C VAL A 15 22.90 8.90 -33.26
N CYS A 16 22.65 8.49 -34.50
CA CYS A 16 23.14 7.23 -35.06
C CYS A 16 24.62 7.25 -35.46
N VAL A 17 25.21 8.42 -35.66
CA VAL A 17 26.64 8.59 -35.97
C VAL A 17 27.49 8.59 -34.70
N ILE A 18 26.91 8.99 -33.56
CA ILE A 18 27.60 8.91 -32.27
C ILE A 18 27.86 7.44 -31.92
N HIS A 19 29.13 7.04 -32.03
CA HIS A 19 29.65 5.73 -31.66
C HIS A 19 30.95 5.96 -30.89
N PRO A 20 31.22 5.27 -29.77
CA PRO A 20 32.51 5.29 -29.14
C PRO A 20 33.50 4.61 -30.09
N VAL A 21 34.20 5.41 -30.87
CA VAL A 21 35.26 5.00 -31.81
C VAL A 21 36.63 4.96 -31.11
N GLY A 22 36.72 5.46 -29.88
CA GLY A 22 37.98 5.61 -29.13
C GLY A 22 38.77 4.31 -28.92
N THR A 23 38.10 3.17 -28.81
CA THR A 23 38.76 1.88 -28.54
C THR A 23 39.43 1.21 -29.72
N TYR A 24 39.19 1.66 -30.97
CA TYR A 24 39.84 1.04 -32.14
C TYR A 24 41.15 1.74 -32.55
N TRP A 25 41.40 2.97 -32.11
CA TRP A 25 42.58 3.70 -32.54
C TRP A 25 43.84 3.40 -31.71
N GLU A 26 43.71 2.99 -30.44
CA GLU A 26 44.88 2.62 -29.63
C GLU A 26 45.42 1.21 -29.92
N VAL A 27 44.61 0.28 -30.45
CA VAL A 27 45.07 -1.08 -30.81
C VAL A 27 45.76 -1.11 -32.20
N GLY A 28 45.60 -0.05 -33.00
CA GLY A 28 46.21 0.07 -34.34
C GLY A 28 47.66 0.53 -34.37
N PHE A 29 48.20 1.09 -33.28
CA PHE A 29 49.62 1.44 -33.16
C PHE A 29 50.41 0.34 -32.42
N HIS A 30 50.33 -0.90 -32.90
CA HIS A 30 51.47 -1.81 -32.77
C HIS A 30 52.58 -1.32 -33.70
N ALA A 31 53.25 -0.24 -33.29
CA ALA A 31 54.50 0.16 -33.88
C ALA A 31 55.54 -0.92 -33.54
N ASN A 32 55.94 -1.69 -34.57
CA ASN A 32 57.21 -2.37 -34.59
C ASN A 32 58.32 -1.33 -34.44
N SER A 33 58.66 -0.99 -33.20
CA SER A 33 59.83 -0.19 -32.89
C SER A 33 60.32 -0.56 -31.51
N SER A 34 61.42 -1.29 -31.51
CA SER A 34 62.32 -1.54 -30.40
C SER A 34 62.79 -0.20 -29.79
N SER A 35 62.03 0.37 -28.88
CA SER A 35 62.50 1.42 -27.98
C SER A 35 61.60 1.51 -26.75
N SER A 36 62.12 1.06 -25.62
CA SER A 36 61.55 1.23 -24.30
C SER A 36 61.64 2.70 -23.86
N ALA A 37 60.56 3.45 -24.06
CA ALA A 37 60.27 4.66 -23.30
C ALA A 37 58.76 4.72 -23.06
N PRO A 38 58.26 4.65 -21.80
CA PRO A 38 56.84 4.78 -21.53
C PRO A 38 56.44 6.22 -21.84
N LEU A 39 55.58 6.40 -22.83
CA LEU A 39 55.01 7.70 -23.18
C LEU A 39 54.09 8.13 -22.03
N CYS A 40 54.55 9.08 -21.21
CA CYS A 40 53.80 9.67 -20.12
C CYS A 40 52.64 10.51 -20.68
N VAL A 41 51.55 9.86 -21.09
CA VAL A 41 50.27 10.53 -21.35
C VAL A 41 49.77 11.09 -20.02
N SER A 42 49.62 12.41 -19.96
CA SER A 42 49.15 13.14 -18.78
C SER A 42 47.85 12.53 -18.24
N ASN A 43 47.82 12.16 -16.94
CA ASN A 43 46.64 11.60 -16.27
C ASN A 43 45.39 12.47 -16.47
N HIS A 44 45.57 13.79 -16.64
CA HIS A 44 44.46 14.73 -16.85
C HIS A 44 43.75 14.54 -18.20
N HIS A 45 44.48 14.09 -19.23
CA HIS A 45 43.93 13.80 -20.55
C HIS A 45 43.19 12.46 -20.57
N ARG A 46 43.62 11.50 -19.74
CA ARG A 46 43.00 10.17 -19.62
C ARG A 46 41.66 10.22 -18.89
N GLU A 47 41.54 11.04 -17.83
CA GLU A 47 40.24 11.24 -17.15
C GLU A 47 39.22 11.95 -18.05
N ALA A 48 39.63 12.98 -18.77
CA ALA A 48 38.75 13.69 -19.70
C ALA A 48 38.28 12.80 -20.88
N LEU A 49 39.16 11.91 -21.39
CA LEU A 49 38.81 10.96 -22.44
C LEU A 49 37.77 9.93 -21.94
N MET A 50 37.90 9.46 -20.70
CA MET A 50 36.97 8.51 -20.08
C MET A 50 35.59 9.14 -19.83
N ASP A 51 35.52 10.40 -19.39
CA ASP A 51 34.26 11.14 -19.24
C ASP A 51 33.55 11.34 -20.59
N VAL A 52 34.31 11.60 -21.65
CA VAL A 52 33.78 11.73 -23.02
C VAL A 52 33.31 10.37 -23.56
N GLU A 53 34.00 9.27 -23.28
CA GLU A 53 33.54 7.91 -23.61
C GLU A 53 32.27 7.51 -22.83
N LEU A 54 32.17 7.89 -21.56
CA LEU A 54 30.98 7.70 -20.74
C LEU A 54 29.80 8.50 -21.30
N LEU A 55 30.03 9.76 -21.70
CA LEU A 55 29.02 10.59 -22.35
C LEU A 55 28.57 10.01 -23.70
N LEU A 56 29.52 9.58 -24.55
CA LEU A 56 29.21 8.96 -25.84
C LEU A 56 28.46 7.62 -25.68
N SER A 57 28.82 6.82 -24.67
CA SER A 57 28.15 5.55 -24.39
C SER A 57 26.74 5.75 -23.83
N VAL A 58 26.51 6.76 -22.98
CA VAL A 58 25.16 7.18 -22.57
C VAL A 58 24.35 7.65 -23.78
N LEU A 59 24.97 8.37 -24.73
CA LEU A 59 24.32 8.78 -25.97
C LEU A 59 23.97 7.61 -26.91
N MET A 60 24.67 6.46 -26.83
CA MET A 60 24.27 5.26 -27.57
C MET A 60 22.91 4.73 -27.10
N PHE A 61 22.56 4.91 -25.84
CA PHE A 61 21.25 4.52 -25.32
C PHE A 61 20.12 5.43 -25.76
N LEU A 62 20.43 6.61 -26.31
CA LEU A 62 19.42 7.37 -27.02
C LEU A 62 18.80 6.51 -28.13
N ARG A 63 19.57 5.62 -28.78
CA ARG A 63 19.07 4.67 -29.80
C ARG A 63 18.01 3.69 -29.29
N LEU A 64 17.79 3.54 -27.98
CA LEU A 64 16.63 2.81 -27.45
C LEU A 64 15.29 3.39 -27.95
N TYR A 65 15.25 4.67 -28.37
CA TYR A 65 14.07 5.24 -29.03
C TYR A 65 13.72 4.49 -30.33
N LEU A 66 14.71 3.90 -31.03
CA LEU A 66 14.50 3.12 -32.24
C LEU A 66 13.85 1.76 -31.92
N VAL A 67 14.25 1.11 -30.82
CA VAL A 67 13.61 -0.14 -30.35
C VAL A 67 12.14 0.11 -30.03
N HIS A 68 11.87 1.21 -29.34
CA HIS A 68 10.52 1.65 -29.03
C HIS A 68 9.68 1.95 -30.29
N ARG A 69 10.27 2.63 -31.27
CA ARG A 69 9.66 2.90 -32.59
C ARG A 69 9.44 1.59 -33.39
N ALA A 70 10.33 0.62 -33.29
CA ALA A 70 10.21 -0.69 -33.92
C ALA A 70 9.10 -1.53 -33.28
N ILE A 71 9.00 -1.55 -31.94
CA ILE A 71 7.90 -2.20 -31.21
C ILE A 71 6.56 -1.59 -31.62
N LEU A 72 6.51 -0.26 -31.76
CA LEU A 72 5.34 0.46 -32.26
C LEU A 72 4.98 -0.01 -33.68
N LEU A 73 5.94 -0.01 -34.60
CA LEU A 73 5.75 -0.36 -36.00
C LEU A 73 5.35 -1.83 -36.21
N HIS A 74 5.91 -2.74 -35.41
CA HIS A 74 5.66 -4.19 -35.49
C HIS A 74 4.40 -4.62 -34.73
N SER A 75 3.77 -3.72 -33.95
CA SER A 75 2.51 -4.04 -33.29
C SER A 75 1.38 -4.20 -34.32
N LYS A 76 0.93 -5.44 -34.53
CA LYS A 76 -0.18 -5.80 -35.44
C LYS A 76 -1.47 -4.99 -35.18
N VAL A 77 -1.62 -4.47 -33.96
CA VAL A 77 -2.74 -3.61 -33.54
C VAL A 77 -2.76 -2.26 -34.25
N LEU A 78 -1.60 -1.64 -34.51
CA LEU A 78 -1.52 -0.33 -35.20
C LEU A 78 -1.41 -0.44 -36.72
N LEU A 79 -0.90 -1.57 -37.20
CA LEU A 79 -0.75 -1.82 -38.62
C LEU A 79 -2.06 -2.26 -39.29
N SER A 80 -3.05 -2.69 -38.49
CA SER A 80 -4.35 -3.10 -39.01
C SER A 80 -5.09 -1.94 -39.69
N ALA A 81 -5.49 -2.16 -40.93
CA ALA A 81 -6.21 -1.19 -41.76
C ALA A 81 -7.47 -0.67 -41.06
N SER A 82 -8.14 -1.49 -40.26
CA SER A 82 -9.34 -1.13 -39.50
C SER A 82 -9.05 -0.05 -38.46
N TYR A 83 -7.96 -0.15 -37.70
CA TYR A 83 -7.60 0.85 -36.68
C TYR A 83 -7.27 2.19 -37.33
N ARG A 84 -6.53 2.17 -38.45
CA ARG A 84 -6.18 3.38 -39.23
C ARG A 84 -7.41 4.06 -39.82
N SER A 85 -8.32 3.30 -40.40
CA SER A 85 -9.57 3.81 -40.96
C SER A 85 -10.43 4.47 -39.87
N ILE A 86 -10.69 3.76 -38.75
CA ILE A 86 -11.50 4.25 -37.64
C ILE A 86 -10.88 5.50 -36.99
N GLY A 87 -9.54 5.55 -36.83
CA GLY A 87 -8.91 6.74 -36.25
C GLY A 87 -8.90 7.94 -37.21
N SER A 88 -8.84 7.72 -38.53
CA SER A 88 -8.99 8.82 -39.51
C SER A 88 -10.40 9.41 -39.49
N LEU A 89 -11.43 8.56 -39.36
CA LEU A 89 -12.83 8.98 -39.25
C LEU A 89 -13.07 9.82 -37.98
N ASN A 90 -12.32 9.56 -36.91
CA ASN A 90 -12.42 10.28 -35.65
C ASN A 90 -11.40 11.42 -35.49
N ASN A 91 -10.63 11.77 -36.54
CA ASN A 91 -9.56 12.78 -36.49
C ASN A 91 -8.56 12.56 -35.34
N ILE A 92 -8.25 11.30 -35.00
CA ILE A 92 -7.30 10.97 -33.94
C ILE A 92 -5.93 10.73 -34.56
N ASN A 93 -4.95 11.54 -34.15
CA ASN A 93 -3.55 11.33 -34.53
C ASN A 93 -2.97 10.12 -33.79
N PHE A 94 -2.51 9.11 -34.54
CA PHE A 94 -1.83 7.92 -34.00
C PHE A 94 -0.44 8.29 -33.46
N THR A 95 -0.42 8.81 -32.23
CA THR A 95 0.80 9.14 -31.49
C THR A 95 1.25 7.98 -30.61
N PHE A 96 2.54 7.91 -30.28
CA PHE A 96 3.09 6.88 -29.39
C PHE A 96 2.33 6.78 -28.05
N ARG A 97 2.00 7.92 -27.44
CA ARG A 97 1.27 7.99 -26.17
C ARG A 97 -0.12 7.35 -26.24
N PHE A 98 -0.80 7.47 -27.37
CA PHE A 98 -2.10 6.84 -27.60
C PHE A 98 -1.96 5.31 -27.68
N VAL A 99 -0.91 4.83 -28.35
CA VAL A 99 -0.66 3.38 -28.46
C VAL A 99 -0.27 2.78 -27.14
N LEU A 100 0.64 3.43 -26.40
CA LEU A 100 1.03 2.96 -25.08
C LEU A 100 -0.21 2.83 -24.19
N LYS A 101 -1.12 3.82 -24.21
CA LYS A 101 -2.41 3.73 -23.51
C LYS A 101 -3.25 2.53 -23.95
N ILE A 102 -3.36 2.26 -25.26
CA ILE A 102 -4.10 1.09 -25.78
C ILE A 102 -3.49 -0.22 -25.28
N LEU A 103 -2.17 -0.36 -25.43
CA LEU A 103 -1.44 -1.58 -25.08
C LEU A 103 -1.52 -1.85 -23.57
N MET A 104 -1.34 -0.79 -22.78
CA MET A 104 -1.43 -0.79 -21.32
C MET A 104 -2.87 -1.06 -20.82
N ASN A 105 -3.89 -0.71 -21.60
CA ASN A 105 -5.28 -1.05 -21.25
C ASN A 105 -5.67 -2.47 -21.67
N LYS A 106 -5.13 -2.99 -22.79
CA LYS A 106 -5.46 -4.32 -23.32
C LYS A 106 -4.71 -5.45 -22.63
N TYR A 107 -3.39 -5.30 -22.46
CA TYR A 107 -2.51 -6.29 -21.81
C TYR A 107 -1.59 -5.60 -20.80
N PRO A 108 -2.13 -5.06 -19.68
CA PRO A 108 -1.36 -4.24 -18.74
C PRO A 108 -0.12 -4.96 -18.19
N ALA A 109 -0.30 -6.19 -17.67
CA ALA A 109 0.77 -6.94 -17.02
C ALA A 109 1.91 -7.32 -17.98
N ARG A 110 1.59 -7.81 -19.18
CA ARG A 110 2.61 -8.18 -20.19
C ARG A 110 3.42 -6.97 -20.64
N THR A 111 2.74 -5.83 -20.83
CA THR A 111 3.37 -4.57 -21.25
C THR A 111 4.31 -4.03 -20.17
N LEU A 112 3.86 -4.05 -18.92
CA LEU A 112 4.63 -3.61 -17.76
C LEU A 112 5.87 -4.52 -17.56
N LEU A 113 5.71 -5.84 -17.69
CA LEU A 113 6.82 -6.80 -17.59
C LEU A 113 7.91 -6.53 -18.64
N VAL A 114 7.53 -6.36 -19.91
CA VAL A 114 8.49 -6.06 -20.99
C VAL A 114 9.22 -4.72 -20.72
N PHE A 115 8.51 -3.72 -20.21
CA PHE A 115 9.10 -2.43 -19.85
C PHE A 115 10.12 -2.56 -18.70
N ILE A 116 9.80 -3.32 -17.64
CA ILE A 116 10.70 -3.57 -16.52
C ILE A 116 11.96 -4.30 -16.97
N LEU A 117 11.84 -5.39 -17.75
CA LEU A 117 12.99 -6.16 -18.20
C LEU A 117 13.94 -5.31 -19.06
N PHE A 118 13.37 -4.52 -19.97
CA PHE A 118 14.15 -3.59 -20.79
C PHE A 118 14.85 -2.55 -19.91
N PHE A 119 14.12 -1.95 -18.95
CA PHE A 119 14.69 -1.00 -18.02
C PHE A 119 15.84 -1.59 -17.21
N TRP A 120 15.69 -2.80 -16.67
CA TRP A 120 16.74 -3.50 -15.91
C TRP A 120 18.01 -3.73 -16.73
N LEU A 121 17.87 -4.21 -17.97
CA LEU A 121 19.03 -4.42 -18.84
C LEU A 121 19.75 -3.10 -19.13
N THR A 122 19.00 -2.03 -19.40
CA THR A 122 19.58 -0.72 -19.70
C THR A 122 20.25 -0.08 -18.48
N ALA A 123 19.60 -0.10 -17.32
CA ALA A 123 20.14 0.44 -16.08
C ALA A 123 21.33 -0.38 -15.56
N SER A 124 21.30 -1.72 -15.72
CA SER A 124 22.42 -2.61 -15.39
C SER A 124 23.64 -2.27 -16.23
N TRP A 125 23.48 -2.14 -17.55
CA TRP A 125 24.58 -1.75 -18.42
C TRP A 125 25.10 -0.33 -18.12
N MET A 126 24.21 0.63 -17.84
CA MET A 126 24.62 1.99 -17.43
C MET A 126 25.44 1.97 -16.14
N LEU A 127 25.00 1.20 -15.15
CA LEU A 127 25.70 1.07 -13.89
C LEU A 127 27.08 0.41 -14.08
N THR A 128 27.16 -0.64 -14.91
CA THR A 128 28.44 -1.27 -15.30
C THR A 128 29.38 -0.27 -15.97
N LEU A 129 28.88 0.62 -16.83
CA LEU A 129 29.69 1.67 -17.45
C LEU A 129 30.18 2.71 -16.42
N CYS A 130 29.30 3.22 -15.56
CA CYS A 130 29.67 4.18 -14.51
C CYS A 130 30.73 3.61 -13.55
N GLU A 131 30.62 2.33 -13.17
CA GLU A 131 31.50 1.67 -12.18
C GLU A 131 32.69 0.92 -12.82
N ARG A 132 32.86 0.96 -14.14
CA ARG A 132 33.97 0.29 -14.84
C ARG A 132 35.34 0.85 -14.43
N GLN A 133 35.38 2.11 -13.98
CA GLN A 133 36.61 2.77 -13.54
C GLN A 133 37.06 2.31 -12.16
N THR A 134 36.14 1.83 -11.33
CA THR A 134 36.42 1.26 -10.01
C THR A 134 36.79 -0.21 -10.19
N LYS A 135 38.02 -0.61 -9.81
CA LYS A 135 38.55 -2.00 -9.91
C LYS A 135 37.84 -3.04 -9.00
N GLU A 136 36.64 -2.70 -8.53
CA GLU A 136 35.85 -3.42 -7.53
C GLU A 136 34.88 -4.44 -8.17
N MET A 137 34.38 -5.39 -7.37
CA MET A 137 33.39 -6.40 -7.79
C MET A 137 32.08 -5.82 -8.37
N THR A 138 31.78 -4.55 -8.10
CA THR A 138 30.60 -3.82 -8.60
C THR A 138 30.62 -3.65 -10.13
N GLY A 139 31.80 -3.65 -10.77
CA GLY A 139 31.94 -3.43 -12.21
C GLY A 139 31.54 -4.62 -13.10
N ARG A 140 31.11 -5.75 -12.53
CA ARG A 140 30.64 -6.91 -13.32
C ARG A 140 29.13 -6.81 -13.63
N MET A 141 28.72 -7.26 -14.81
CA MET A 141 27.32 -7.17 -15.27
C MET A 141 26.34 -7.96 -14.39
N ASP A 142 26.75 -9.12 -13.86
CA ASP A 142 25.94 -9.95 -12.97
C ASP A 142 25.63 -9.22 -11.65
N THR A 143 26.65 -8.64 -11.03
CA THR A 143 26.49 -7.83 -9.81
C THR A 143 25.66 -6.58 -10.06
N ALA A 144 25.86 -5.90 -11.20
CA ALA A 144 25.09 -4.72 -11.57
C ALA A 144 23.60 -5.05 -11.82
N MET A 145 23.30 -6.19 -12.46
CA MET A 145 21.92 -6.64 -12.67
C MET A 145 21.24 -6.96 -11.33
N TRP A 146 21.93 -7.64 -10.41
CA TRP A 146 21.46 -7.87 -9.04
C TRP A 146 21.16 -6.55 -8.33
N LEU A 147 22.12 -5.61 -8.32
CA LEU A 147 21.99 -4.32 -7.65
C LEU A 147 20.81 -3.49 -8.20
N ILE A 148 20.62 -3.45 -9.53
CA ILE A 148 19.50 -2.76 -10.15
C ILE A 148 18.16 -3.41 -9.79
N ALA A 149 18.07 -4.75 -9.78
CA ALA A 149 16.84 -5.45 -9.42
C ALA A 149 16.43 -5.13 -7.96
N ILE A 150 17.35 -5.26 -7.00
CA ILE A 150 17.05 -4.99 -5.58
C ILE A 150 16.75 -3.51 -5.33
N THR A 151 17.38 -2.60 -6.08
CA THR A 151 17.13 -1.15 -5.99
C THR A 151 15.75 -0.81 -6.57
N PHE A 152 15.39 -1.40 -7.71
CA PHE A 152 14.10 -1.20 -8.36
C PHE A 152 12.94 -1.72 -7.51
N LEU A 153 13.13 -2.88 -6.84
CA LEU A 153 12.16 -3.42 -5.89
C LEU A 153 12.19 -2.69 -4.54
N THR A 154 13.05 -1.67 -4.37
CA THR A 154 13.20 -0.91 -3.12
C THR A 154 13.55 -1.78 -1.91
N VAL A 155 14.27 -2.90 -2.12
CA VAL A 155 14.72 -3.81 -1.04
C VAL A 155 16.00 -3.29 -0.40
N GLY A 156 17.05 -3.07 -1.21
CA GLY A 156 18.31 -2.44 -0.77
C GLY A 156 19.05 -3.19 0.34
N TYR A 157 19.52 -4.42 0.09
CA TYR A 157 20.28 -5.21 1.08
C TYR A 157 21.57 -4.53 1.58
N GLY A 158 22.22 -3.73 0.73
CA GLY A 158 23.44 -3.00 1.08
C GLY A 158 24.74 -3.82 1.02
N ASP A 159 24.67 -5.03 0.45
CA ASP A 159 25.80 -5.91 0.14
C ASP A 159 26.72 -5.31 -0.92
N VAL A 160 26.14 -4.67 -1.94
CA VAL A 160 26.85 -3.96 -3.01
C VAL A 160 26.24 -2.57 -3.18
N ALA A 161 27.09 -1.55 -3.35
CA ALA A 161 26.65 -0.16 -3.53
C ALA A 161 27.56 0.59 -4.51
N PRO A 162 27.00 1.48 -5.35
CA PRO A 162 27.79 2.30 -6.28
C PRO A 162 28.69 3.26 -5.50
N LYS A 163 29.96 3.35 -5.90
CA LYS A 163 30.91 4.28 -5.30
C LYS A 163 30.97 5.59 -6.08
N THR A 164 30.77 5.53 -7.39
CA THR A 164 30.81 6.68 -8.29
C THR A 164 29.56 7.56 -8.19
N SER A 165 29.71 8.87 -8.43
CA SER A 165 28.58 9.82 -8.48
C SER A 165 27.59 9.46 -9.61
N CYS A 166 28.10 8.99 -10.75
CA CYS A 166 27.30 8.47 -11.88
C CYS A 166 26.44 7.28 -11.46
N GLY A 167 27.04 6.25 -10.84
CA GLY A 167 26.31 5.06 -10.38
C GLY A 167 25.25 5.39 -9.34
N LYS A 168 25.53 6.32 -8.43
CA LYS A 168 24.54 6.82 -7.45
C LYS A 168 23.34 7.47 -8.14
N ALA A 169 23.56 8.29 -9.17
CA ALA A 169 22.47 8.90 -9.95
C ALA A 169 21.61 7.85 -10.66
N VAL A 170 22.22 6.82 -11.25
CA VAL A 170 21.52 5.69 -11.88
C VAL A 170 20.65 4.94 -10.85
N CYS A 171 21.18 4.67 -9.64
CA CYS A 171 20.43 4.02 -8.57
C CYS A 171 19.24 4.87 -8.09
N VAL A 172 19.40 6.19 -7.94
CA VAL A 172 18.30 7.09 -7.56
C VAL A 172 17.20 7.08 -8.64
N PHE A 173 17.57 7.19 -9.92
CA PHE A 173 16.61 7.13 -11.02
C PHE A 173 15.88 5.78 -11.07
N THR A 174 16.61 4.69 -10.84
CA THR A 174 16.08 3.32 -10.76
C THR A 174 15.06 3.18 -9.64
N GLY A 175 15.34 3.74 -8.46
CA GLY A 175 14.40 3.74 -7.33
C GLY A 175 13.12 4.50 -7.63
N VAL A 176 13.21 5.72 -8.18
CA VAL A 176 12.03 6.52 -8.56
C VAL A 176 11.17 5.79 -9.60
N MET A 177 11.80 5.21 -10.62
CA MET A 177 11.11 4.44 -11.65
C MET A 177 10.46 3.17 -11.07
N GLY A 178 11.13 2.52 -10.12
CA GLY A 178 10.60 1.38 -9.37
C GLY A 178 9.30 1.71 -8.65
N VAL A 179 9.29 2.80 -7.87
CA VAL A 179 8.10 3.28 -7.15
C VAL A 179 6.96 3.64 -8.12
N ALA A 180 7.27 4.29 -9.25
CA ALA A 180 6.25 4.59 -10.27
C ALA A 180 5.65 3.31 -10.87
N CYS A 181 6.49 2.29 -11.12
CA CYS A 181 6.05 1.00 -11.66
C CYS A 181 5.23 0.20 -10.65
N THR A 182 5.57 0.21 -9.36
CA THR A 182 4.79 -0.47 -8.32
C THR A 182 3.41 0.17 -8.16
N ALA A 183 3.32 1.50 -8.17
CA ALA A 183 2.03 2.21 -8.15
C ALA A 183 1.14 1.82 -9.34
N MET A 184 1.73 1.73 -10.53
CA MET A 184 1.01 1.28 -11.72
C MET A 184 0.58 -0.19 -11.63
N LEU A 185 1.43 -1.07 -11.09
CA LEU A 185 1.11 -2.47 -10.86
C LEU A 185 -0.07 -2.62 -9.91
N VAL A 186 -0.10 -1.85 -8.82
CA VAL A 186 -1.24 -1.83 -7.88
C VAL A 186 -2.54 -1.45 -8.60
N ALA A 187 -2.52 -0.38 -9.41
CA ALA A 187 -3.70 0.03 -10.19
C ALA A 187 -4.21 -1.07 -11.14
N VAL A 188 -3.30 -1.81 -11.77
CA VAL A 188 -3.63 -2.96 -12.64
C VAL A 188 -4.24 -4.10 -11.82
N VAL A 189 -3.61 -4.45 -10.70
CA VAL A 189 -4.09 -5.53 -9.82
C VAL A 189 -5.47 -5.19 -9.26
N THR A 190 -5.70 -3.95 -8.80
CA THR A 190 -7.02 -3.49 -8.35
C THR A 190 -8.08 -3.61 -9.43
N LYS A 191 -7.75 -3.27 -10.68
CA LYS A 191 -8.68 -3.42 -11.81
C LYS A 191 -8.99 -4.88 -12.13
N MET A 192 -8.00 -5.77 -12.02
CA MET A 192 -8.18 -7.20 -12.26
C MET A 192 -8.95 -7.90 -11.14
N LEU A 193 -8.78 -7.46 -9.89
CA LEU A 193 -9.52 -7.94 -8.73
C LEU A 193 -10.91 -7.30 -8.59
N ALA A 194 -11.21 -6.27 -9.37
CA ALA A 194 -12.50 -5.62 -9.33
C ALA A 194 -13.57 -6.57 -9.89
N LEU A 195 -14.44 -7.03 -9.00
CA LEU A 195 -15.58 -7.88 -9.36
C LEU A 195 -16.42 -7.24 -10.47
N ASN A 196 -16.81 -8.06 -11.43
CA ASN A 196 -17.68 -7.63 -12.51
C ASN A 196 -19.09 -7.32 -11.98
N LYS A 197 -19.90 -6.58 -12.75
CA LYS A 197 -21.27 -6.21 -12.32
C LYS A 197 -22.11 -7.43 -11.96
N GLY A 198 -21.99 -8.52 -12.72
CA GLY A 198 -22.67 -9.79 -12.45
C GLY A 198 -22.21 -10.47 -11.16
N GLU A 199 -20.89 -10.58 -10.96
CA GLU A 199 -20.32 -11.18 -9.75
C GLU A 199 -20.69 -10.40 -8.49
N LYS A 200 -20.67 -9.06 -8.55
CA LYS A 200 -21.15 -8.20 -7.46
C LYS A 200 -22.61 -8.46 -7.12
N HIS A 201 -23.46 -8.67 -8.13
CA HIS A 201 -24.88 -8.94 -7.91
C HIS A 201 -25.09 -10.29 -7.20
N VAL A 202 -24.38 -11.33 -7.63
CA VAL A 202 -24.41 -12.65 -7.00
C VAL A 202 -23.90 -12.57 -5.55
N HIS A 203 -22.77 -11.91 -5.32
CA HIS A 203 -22.22 -11.71 -3.97
C HIS A 203 -23.22 -10.98 -3.07
N PHE A 204 -23.83 -9.90 -3.57
CA PHE A 204 -24.84 -9.14 -2.82
C PHE A 204 -26.06 -10.00 -2.48
N PHE A 205 -26.54 -10.83 -3.42
CA PHE A 205 -27.67 -11.71 -3.20
C PHE A 205 -27.39 -12.75 -2.11
N ILE A 206 -26.24 -13.44 -2.21
CA ILE A 206 -25.83 -14.46 -1.23
C ILE A 206 -25.66 -13.84 0.16
N PHE A 207 -24.96 -12.71 0.25
CA PHE A 207 -24.73 -12.01 1.51
C PHE A 207 -26.05 -11.55 2.16
N ARG A 208 -26.98 -11.03 1.35
CA ARG A 208 -28.32 -10.66 1.83
C ARG A 208 -29.08 -11.87 2.36
N HIS A 209 -29.03 -13.01 1.67
CA HIS A 209 -29.70 -14.23 2.11
C HIS A 209 -29.12 -14.77 3.43
N LEU A 210 -27.79 -14.76 3.58
CA LEU A 210 -27.12 -15.15 4.83
C LEU A 210 -27.49 -14.22 6.00
N ARG A 211 -27.52 -12.90 5.78
CA ARG A 211 -27.97 -11.94 6.80
C ARG A 211 -29.42 -12.21 7.24
N LEU A 212 -30.31 -12.50 6.30
CA LEU A 212 -31.72 -12.78 6.62
C LEU A 212 -31.85 -14.05 7.45
N LYS A 213 -31.11 -15.11 7.13
CA LYS A 213 -31.07 -16.33 7.94
C LYS A 213 -30.55 -16.06 9.36
N GLN A 214 -29.47 -15.29 9.50
CA GLN A 214 -28.98 -14.92 10.82
C GLN A 214 -29.98 -14.06 11.61
N LYS A 215 -30.66 -13.11 10.95
CA LYS A 215 -31.69 -12.31 11.60
C LYS A 215 -32.84 -13.19 12.10
N LYS A 216 -33.39 -14.06 11.25
CA LYS A 216 -34.43 -15.02 11.65
C LYS A 216 -34.02 -15.88 12.83
N LEU A 217 -32.78 -16.38 12.84
CA LEU A 217 -32.28 -17.20 13.94
C LEU A 217 -32.15 -16.38 15.23
N ARG A 218 -31.68 -15.13 15.16
CA ARG A 218 -31.63 -14.25 16.33
C ARG A 218 -33.02 -13.92 16.85
N ASP A 219 -33.97 -13.64 15.96
CA ASP A 219 -35.36 -13.33 16.34
C ASP A 219 -35.97 -14.55 17.05
N TYR A 220 -35.75 -15.76 16.51
CA TYR A 220 -36.17 -17.03 17.13
C TYR A 220 -35.53 -17.27 18.51
N VAL A 221 -34.22 -17.02 18.66
CA VAL A 221 -33.54 -17.14 19.97
C VAL A 221 -34.07 -16.10 20.96
N SER A 222 -34.36 -14.88 20.52
CA SER A 222 -34.95 -13.86 21.41
C SER A 222 -36.30 -14.32 21.92
N GLU A 223 -37.17 -14.79 21.02
CA GLU A 223 -38.50 -15.30 21.37
C GLU A 223 -38.44 -16.48 22.35
N MET A 224 -37.49 -17.41 22.16
CA MET A 224 -37.27 -18.53 23.09
C MET A 224 -36.82 -18.10 24.49
N VAL A 225 -36.13 -16.97 24.60
CA VAL A 225 -35.56 -16.48 25.85
C VAL A 225 -36.48 -15.46 26.53
N ASP A 226 -37.45 -14.89 25.82
CA ASP A 226 -38.38 -13.89 26.35
C ASP A 226 -39.26 -14.45 27.48
N LEU A 227 -39.79 -15.67 27.32
CA LEU A 227 -40.61 -16.30 28.37
C LEU A 227 -39.79 -16.62 29.65
N PRO A 228 -38.62 -17.31 29.57
CA PRO A 228 -37.76 -17.51 30.74
C PRO A 228 -37.29 -16.19 31.38
N LYS A 229 -36.97 -15.16 30.59
CA LYS A 229 -36.60 -13.83 31.11
C LYS A 229 -37.75 -13.19 31.87
N MET A 230 -38.96 -13.21 31.32
CA MET A 230 -40.14 -12.69 32.03
C MET A 230 -40.37 -13.44 33.34
N GLN A 231 -40.20 -14.77 33.34
CA GLN A 231 -40.30 -15.56 34.57
C GLN A 231 -39.21 -15.19 35.59
N MET A 232 -37.97 -15.01 35.16
CA MET A 232 -36.87 -14.56 36.03
C MET A 232 -37.19 -13.20 36.66
N ILE A 233 -37.60 -12.22 35.85
CA ILE A 233 -37.99 -10.88 36.31
C ILE A 233 -39.17 -10.95 37.30
N MET A 234 -40.16 -11.79 37.02
CA MET A 234 -41.32 -11.98 37.90
C MET A 234 -40.92 -12.60 39.26
N CYS A 235 -40.05 -13.61 39.26
CA CYS A 235 -39.54 -14.22 40.49
C CYS A 235 -38.75 -13.21 41.32
N ASP A 236 -37.88 -12.40 40.71
CA ASP A 236 -37.13 -11.35 41.40
C ASP A 236 -38.06 -10.30 42.01
N LEU A 237 -39.08 -9.85 41.26
CA LEU A 237 -40.09 -8.91 41.76
C LEU A 237 -40.88 -9.49 42.94
N SER A 238 -41.31 -10.75 42.85
CA SER A 238 -42.03 -11.44 43.92
C SER A 238 -41.16 -11.60 45.16
N ALA A 239 -39.88 -11.93 45.01
CA ALA A 239 -38.95 -12.04 46.13
C ALA A 239 -38.72 -10.68 46.80
N ASN A 240 -38.56 -9.62 46.02
CA ASN A 240 -38.41 -8.27 46.54
C ASN A 240 -39.66 -7.78 47.27
N TRP A 241 -40.85 -8.03 46.73
CA TRP A 241 -42.11 -7.73 47.38
C TRP A 241 -42.26 -8.47 48.71
N ASN A 242 -41.95 -9.77 48.74
CA ASN A 242 -42.04 -10.58 49.94
C ASN A 242 -41.06 -10.10 51.03
N ASN A 243 -39.85 -9.68 50.64
CA ASN A 243 -38.90 -9.06 51.56
C ASN A 243 -39.43 -7.75 52.15
N SER A 244 -40.00 -6.86 51.32
CA SER A 244 -40.64 -5.62 51.82
C SER A 244 -41.82 -5.90 52.75
N TYR A 245 -42.65 -6.90 52.43
CA TYR A 245 -43.78 -7.29 53.29
C TYR A 245 -43.30 -7.80 54.66
N ARG A 246 -42.27 -8.66 54.69
CA ARG A 246 -41.67 -9.16 55.93
C ARG A 246 -41.04 -8.03 56.76
N GLU A 247 -40.39 -7.07 56.11
CA GLU A 247 -39.86 -5.89 56.81
C GLU A 247 -40.99 -5.04 57.42
N LEU A 248 -42.11 -4.90 56.70
CA LEU A 248 -43.30 -4.21 57.19
C LEU A 248 -43.90 -4.91 58.41
N GLU A 249 -44.07 -6.25 58.37
CA GLU A 249 -44.54 -7.03 59.52
C GLU A 249 -43.63 -6.87 60.73
N GLN A 250 -42.31 -6.92 60.53
CA GLN A 250 -41.35 -6.68 61.63
C GLN A 250 -41.51 -5.27 62.23
N ARG A 251 -41.77 -4.25 61.40
CA ARG A 251 -42.04 -2.88 61.88
C ARG A 251 -43.37 -2.79 62.63
N ILE A 252 -44.42 -3.47 62.18
CA ILE A 252 -45.73 -3.50 62.85
C ILE A 252 -45.57 -4.17 64.23
N LEU A 253 -44.97 -5.36 64.30
CA LEU A 253 -44.73 -6.07 65.56
C LEU A 253 -43.88 -5.25 66.53
N SER A 254 -42.85 -4.57 66.02
CA SER A 254 -42.05 -3.65 66.83
C SER A 254 -42.87 -2.46 67.36
N MET A 255 -43.79 -1.92 66.54
CA MET A 255 -44.70 -0.85 66.97
C MET A 255 -45.69 -1.33 68.03
N GLU A 256 -46.28 -2.51 67.87
CA GLU A 256 -47.18 -3.11 68.87
C GLU A 256 -46.47 -3.32 70.20
N GLN A 257 -45.25 -3.87 70.18
CA GLN A 257 -44.45 -4.06 71.39
C GLN A 257 -44.14 -2.72 72.10
N LYS A 258 -43.83 -1.66 71.33
CA LYS A 258 -43.66 -0.31 71.89
C LYS A 258 -44.96 0.25 72.48
N LEU A 259 -46.11 -0.05 71.87
CA LEU A 259 -47.42 0.37 72.37
C LEU A 259 -47.73 -0.30 73.71
N ASP A 260 -47.44 -1.60 73.82
CA ASP A 260 -47.59 -2.37 75.06
C ASP A 260 -46.67 -1.85 76.18
N GLU A 261 -45.42 -1.55 75.87
CA GLU A 261 -44.48 -0.92 76.81
C GLU A 261 -45.00 0.44 77.29
N LEU A 262 -45.51 1.27 76.37
CA LEU A 262 -46.08 2.57 76.71
C LEU A 262 -47.33 2.42 77.59
N SER A 263 -48.19 1.45 77.30
CA SER A 263 -49.37 1.13 78.11
C SER A 263 -48.98 0.68 79.52
N ARG A 264 -47.96 -0.18 79.67
CA ARG A 264 -47.44 -0.57 80.99
C ARG A 264 -46.85 0.61 81.75
N CYS A 265 -46.12 1.48 81.06
CA CYS A 265 -45.57 2.70 81.65
C CYS A 265 -46.69 3.65 82.13
N PHE A 266 -47.78 3.76 81.37
CA PHE A 266 -48.96 4.52 81.78
C PHE A 266 -49.66 3.88 83.00
N GLN A 267 -49.79 2.56 83.03
CA GLN A 267 -50.34 1.84 84.19
C GLN A 267 -49.48 2.08 85.44
N GLN A 268 -48.16 1.95 85.32
CA GLN A 268 -47.21 2.12 86.42
C GLN A 268 -47.15 3.58 86.91
N THR A 269 -47.21 4.55 86.00
CA THR A 269 -47.33 5.97 86.38
C THR A 269 -48.67 6.26 87.05
N SER A 270 -49.78 5.67 86.59
CA SER A 270 -51.09 5.79 87.26
C SER A 270 -51.09 5.17 88.66
N GLU A 271 -50.42 4.02 88.85
CA GLU A 271 -50.23 3.39 90.16
C GLU A 271 -49.38 4.25 91.09
N LEU A 272 -48.24 4.78 90.61
CA LEU A 272 -47.41 5.70 91.37
C LEU A 272 -48.16 6.99 91.73
N LEU A 273 -48.97 7.54 90.81
CA LEU A 273 -49.84 8.69 91.08
C LEU A 273 -50.89 8.35 92.15
N SER A 274 -51.48 7.16 92.10
CA SER A 274 -52.42 6.69 93.12
C SER A 274 -51.75 6.50 94.48
N GLN A 275 -50.50 6.01 94.52
CA GLN A 275 -49.70 5.88 95.75
C GLN A 275 -49.30 7.24 96.32
N VAL A 276 -48.92 8.20 95.48
CA VAL A 276 -48.63 9.59 95.89
C VAL A 276 -49.89 10.28 96.40
N LEU A 277 -51.04 10.10 95.74
CA LEU A 277 -52.33 10.60 96.22
C LEU A 277 -52.74 9.95 97.54
N ARG A 278 -52.44 8.66 97.74
CA ARG A 278 -52.70 7.93 98.99
C ARG A 278 -51.75 8.34 100.12
N GLN A 279 -50.48 8.61 99.82
CA GLN A 279 -49.52 9.21 100.76
C GLN A 279 -49.84 10.66 101.11
N ARG A 280 -50.48 11.39 100.18
CA ARG A 280 -50.95 12.76 100.40
C ARG A 280 -52.31 12.84 101.10
N ASN A 281 -52.97 11.70 101.35
CA ASN A 281 -54.16 11.63 102.18
C ASN A 281 -53.88 10.91 103.51
N PRO A 282 -53.01 11.45 104.39
CA PRO A 282 -53.17 11.23 105.81
C PRO A 282 -54.39 12.06 106.25
N GLU A 283 -55.26 11.44 107.04
CA GLU A 283 -56.51 12.00 107.57
C GLU A 283 -57.67 12.14 106.56
N ILE A 284 -58.68 11.29 106.70
CA ILE A 284 -59.87 11.65 107.47
C ILE A 284 -60.70 10.38 107.72
N ARG A 285 -60.87 10.13 109.03
CA ARG A 285 -61.83 9.30 109.74
C ARG A 285 -61.51 7.82 109.98
#